data_AF-G0PI34-F1
#
_entry.id   AF-G0PI34-F1
#
_cell.length_a   1.000
_cell.length_b   1.000
_cell.length_c   1.000
_cell.angle_alpha   90.00
_cell.angle_beta   90.00
_cell.angle_gamma   90.00
#
_symmetry.space_group_name_H-M   'P 1'
#
loop_
_entity.id
_entity.type
_entity.pdbx_description
1 polymer ?
#
loop_
_entity_poly.entity_id
_entity_poly.type
_entity_poly.pdbx_seq_one_letter_code
_entity_poly.pdbx_strand_id
1 'polypeptide(L)'
;MMLADLGKKVNNENYENIHPLTLVSSEGKSSHDEYHRLMKFRRPHLLAVLPTPNIQKTILDSLIQHALLHHSGIDMDTVFRYGNTTLLTFLGPGILSQYTCSTDERLHFLSHQHRRHSALFNKLFQLKHLRTRKLDNDENSEIPHGFNPSSFQPQLPTAKKITHEKKLAEVNLENGLQYSVQISPRIHVSIAGSEVTTENKLGKTLVDYACFLTQIGRQPNAKAVQQVVNTLWPESALSIPSDIIGEHKIGQLPLDHLEQIFHHIQEELRSTPIAQSYCNELKIKREVK
;
A
#
# COMPACT_ATOMS: atom_id res chain seq x y z
N MET A 1 34.38 -21.42 7.95
CA MET A 1 35.11 -21.21 6.68
C MET A 1 35.20 -19.70 6.47
N MET A 2 36.42 -19.25 6.25
CA MET A 2 36.97 -17.89 6.35
C MET A 2 36.12 -16.75 5.77
N LEU A 3 36.04 -15.66 6.55
CA LEU A 3 36.03 -14.29 6.05
C LEU A 3 37.30 -14.08 5.20
N ALA A 4 37.14 -13.60 3.97
CA ALA A 4 38.25 -13.11 3.16
C ALA A 4 37.98 -11.64 2.78
N ASP A 5 38.92 -10.82 3.24
CA ASP A 5 39.12 -9.42 2.88
C ASP A 5 38.99 -9.14 1.39
N LEU A 6 38.23 -8.10 1.07
CA LEU A 6 38.50 -7.26 -0.09
C LEU A 6 39.03 -5.92 0.41
N GLY A 7 40.33 -5.89 0.65
CA GLY A 7 41.09 -4.71 1.01
C GLY A 7 41.09 -3.66 -0.11
N LYS A 8 40.14 -2.71 -0.02
CA LYS A 8 40.37 -1.33 -0.44
C LYS A 8 40.29 -0.47 0.81
N LYS A 9 41.30 0.39 1.00
CA LYS A 9 41.33 1.42 2.05
C LYS A 9 39.95 2.09 2.10
N VAL A 10 39.24 1.85 3.20
CA VAL A 10 37.91 2.40 3.46
C VAL A 10 38.12 3.88 3.78
N ASN A 11 37.87 4.76 2.81
CA ASN A 11 37.74 6.19 3.08
C ASN A 11 36.47 6.43 3.92
N ASN A 12 36.51 7.39 4.83
CA ASN A 12 35.43 7.70 5.78
C ASN A 12 34.14 8.30 5.17
N GLU A 13 33.97 8.36 3.84
CA GLU A 13 32.80 8.89 3.08
C GLU A 13 31.78 7.81 2.65
N ASN A 14 31.97 6.55 3.07
CA ASN A 14 31.40 5.40 2.37
C ASN A 14 29.93 5.02 2.69
N TYR A 15 29.19 5.65 3.61
CA TYR A 15 27.80 5.25 3.97
C TYR A 15 26.85 6.34 4.54
N GLU A 16 26.98 7.64 4.20
CA GLU A 16 25.99 8.66 4.65
C GLU A 16 24.65 8.62 3.86
N ASN A 17 24.54 7.71 2.87
CA ASN A 17 24.07 8.05 1.51
C ASN A 17 23.47 6.85 0.74
N ILE A 18 22.38 6.22 1.17
CA ILE A 18 21.69 5.22 0.31
C ILE A 18 20.16 5.39 0.41
N HIS A 19 19.47 5.62 -0.73
CA HIS A 19 18.01 5.91 -0.87
C HIS A 19 17.27 5.16 -2.05
N PRO A 20 17.27 3.82 -2.19
CA PRO A 20 16.98 3.14 -3.45
C PRO A 20 15.57 2.54 -3.58
N LEU A 21 14.51 3.29 -3.31
CA LEU A 21 13.24 3.01 -3.99
C LEU A 21 12.95 4.17 -4.93
N THR A 22 13.16 3.92 -6.22
CA THR A 22 12.95 4.91 -7.28
C THR A 22 11.71 4.52 -8.07
N LEU A 23 10.87 5.52 -8.33
CA LEU A 23 9.79 5.37 -9.28
C LEU A 23 10.33 5.65 -10.68
N VAL A 24 10.19 4.67 -11.57
CA VAL A 24 10.73 4.69 -12.92
C VAL A 24 9.59 4.79 -13.94
N SER A 25 9.86 5.44 -15.07
CA SER A 25 8.88 5.50 -16.17
C SER A 25 8.68 4.12 -16.80
N SER A 26 7.46 3.81 -17.23
CA SER A 26 7.16 2.53 -17.91
C SER A 26 7.77 2.42 -19.31
N GLU A 27 8.12 3.54 -19.95
CA GLU A 27 8.64 3.59 -21.32
C GLU A 27 10.17 3.40 -21.43
N GLY A 28 10.89 3.49 -20.31
CA GLY A 28 12.36 3.45 -20.27
C GLY A 28 12.97 2.04 -20.37
N LYS A 29 12.99 1.42 -21.54
CA LYS A 29 13.61 0.09 -21.74
C LYS A 29 15.13 0.07 -21.53
N SER A 30 15.84 1.18 -21.72
CA SER A 30 17.30 1.26 -21.56
C SER A 30 17.75 1.47 -20.11
N SER A 31 16.97 2.19 -19.31
CA SER A 31 17.24 2.39 -17.87
C SER A 31 16.77 1.21 -17.02
N HIS A 32 15.78 0.44 -17.49
CA HIS A 32 15.26 -0.71 -16.75
C HIS A 32 16.32 -1.81 -16.53
N ASP A 33 17.17 -2.07 -17.52
CA ASP A 33 18.23 -3.08 -17.46
C ASP A 33 19.45 -2.64 -16.61
N GLU A 34 19.85 -1.36 -16.68
CA GLU A 34 20.91 -0.82 -15.80
C GLU A 34 20.43 -0.69 -14.35
N TYR A 35 19.19 -0.23 -14.14
CA TYR A 35 18.54 -0.20 -12.82
C TYR A 35 18.41 -1.60 -12.23
N HIS A 36 18.02 -2.61 -13.03
CA HIS A 36 17.99 -4.00 -12.60
C HIS A 36 19.38 -4.59 -12.30
N ARG A 37 20.41 -4.21 -13.07
CA ARG A 37 21.80 -4.64 -12.82
C ARG A 37 22.36 -4.06 -11.54
N LEU A 38 22.12 -2.78 -11.24
CA LEU A 38 22.57 -2.11 -10.01
C LEU A 38 21.78 -2.59 -8.76
N MET A 39 20.50 -2.91 -8.93
CA MET A 39 19.60 -3.39 -7.84
C MET A 39 19.72 -4.90 -7.57
N LYS A 40 20.39 -5.68 -8.43
CA LYS A 40 20.44 -7.16 -8.30
C LYS A 40 21.03 -7.64 -6.98
N PHE A 41 21.79 -6.80 -6.28
CA PHE A 41 22.44 -7.11 -5.00
C PHE A 41 21.90 -6.34 -3.79
N ARG A 42 20.85 -5.51 -3.94
CA ARG A 42 20.27 -4.68 -2.86
C ARG A 42 18.74 -4.74 -2.83
N ARG A 43 18.19 -5.94 -2.61
CA ARG A 43 16.76 -6.15 -2.34
C ARG A 43 16.61 -6.77 -0.97
N PRO A 44 16.58 -5.95 0.10
CA PRO A 44 16.39 -6.49 1.43
C PRO A 44 15.08 -7.25 1.49
N HIS A 45 15.12 -8.46 2.04
CA HIS A 45 13.91 -9.22 2.34
C HIS A 45 13.74 -9.20 3.85
N LEU A 46 12.63 -8.64 4.31
CA LEU A 46 12.19 -8.74 5.68
C LEU A 46 11.36 -10.00 5.78
N LEU A 47 11.84 -10.98 6.53
CA LEU A 47 11.07 -12.19 6.85
C LEU A 47 10.62 -12.10 8.30
N ALA A 48 9.31 -12.09 8.51
CA ALA A 48 8.76 -12.05 9.86
C ALA A 48 7.43 -12.80 9.93
N VAL A 49 7.19 -13.47 11.05
CA VAL A 49 5.85 -13.95 11.41
C VAL A 49 5.24 -12.93 12.34
N LEU A 50 4.17 -12.28 11.88
CA LEU A 50 3.48 -11.23 12.64
C LEU A 50 2.35 -11.85 13.46
N PRO A 51 2.47 -11.95 14.80
CA PRO A 51 1.71 -12.92 15.57
C PRO A 51 0.26 -12.53 15.85
N THR A 52 -0.09 -11.25 15.72
CA THR A 52 -1.46 -10.77 15.99
C THR A 52 -1.96 -9.85 14.88
N PRO A 53 -3.29 -9.76 14.68
CA PRO A 53 -3.88 -8.85 13.70
C PRO A 53 -3.47 -7.38 13.90
N ASN A 54 -3.32 -6.95 15.16
CA ASN A 54 -2.88 -5.59 15.46
C ASN A 54 -1.46 -5.33 14.97
N ILE A 55 -0.52 -6.25 15.26
CA ILE A 55 0.86 -6.13 14.78
C ILE A 55 0.90 -6.20 13.25
N GLN A 56 0.15 -7.12 12.64
CA GLN A 56 0.02 -7.22 11.19
C GLN A 56 -0.40 -5.88 10.58
N LYS A 57 -1.51 -5.30 11.06
CA LYS A 57 -2.02 -4.00 10.61
C LYS A 57 -1.00 -2.88 10.82
N THR A 58 -0.40 -2.78 12.01
CA THR A 58 0.58 -1.72 12.31
C THR A 58 1.80 -1.77 11.39
N ILE A 59 2.32 -2.96 11.09
CA ILE A 59 3.45 -3.12 10.16
C ILE A 59 3.05 -2.73 8.74
N LEU A 60 1.88 -3.13 8.26
CA LEU A 60 1.41 -2.78 6.92
C LEU A 60 1.11 -1.29 6.77
N ASP A 61 0.49 -0.67 7.78
CA ASP A 61 0.27 0.78 7.85
C ASP A 61 1.61 1.54 7.87
N SER A 62 2.60 1.03 8.61
CA SER A 62 3.96 1.57 8.64
C SER A 62 4.67 1.45 7.29
N LEU A 63 4.48 0.37 6.53
CA LEU A 63 5.00 0.24 5.17
C LEU A 63 4.41 1.30 4.24
N ILE A 64 3.09 1.53 4.28
CA ILE A 64 2.43 2.61 3.51
C ILE A 64 3.06 3.95 3.87
N GLN A 65 3.16 4.26 5.16
CA GLN A 65 3.74 5.50 5.64
C GLN A 65 5.19 5.68 5.18
N HIS A 66 6.00 4.63 5.27
CA HIS A 66 7.40 4.66 4.83
C HIS A 66 7.52 4.87 3.32
N ALA A 67 6.62 4.30 2.51
CA ALA A 67 6.62 4.51 1.07
C ALA A 67 6.22 5.95 0.71
N LEU A 68 5.17 6.49 1.36
CA LEU A 68 4.74 7.87 1.17
C LEU A 68 5.85 8.87 1.54
N LEU A 69 6.50 8.68 2.69
CA LEU A 69 7.61 9.52 3.14
C LEU A 69 8.81 9.45 2.19
N HIS A 70 9.18 8.25 1.76
CA HIS A 70 10.32 8.04 0.87
C HIS A 70 10.07 8.65 -0.51
N HIS A 71 8.92 8.39 -1.14
CA HIS A 71 8.61 8.92 -2.45
C HIS A 71 8.41 10.43 -2.46
N SER A 72 7.82 11.01 -1.40
CA SER A 72 7.62 12.45 -1.31
C SER A 72 8.90 13.25 -1.02
N GLY A 73 9.97 12.58 -0.62
CA GLY A 73 11.21 13.22 -0.18
C GLY A 73 11.09 13.95 1.16
N ILE A 74 10.00 13.75 1.91
CA ILE A 74 9.82 14.33 3.26
C ILE A 74 10.81 13.67 4.23
N ASP A 75 10.92 12.35 4.17
CA ASP A 75 11.90 11.57 4.93
C ASP A 75 12.33 10.37 4.11
N MET A 76 13.59 10.36 3.67
CA MET A 76 14.15 9.27 2.86
C MET A 76 14.89 8.22 3.69
N ASP A 77 15.00 8.41 5.00
CA ASP A 77 15.56 7.43 5.94
C ASP A 77 14.45 6.46 6.41
N THR A 78 13.99 5.65 5.46
CA THR A 78 12.91 4.66 5.64
C THR A 78 13.42 3.25 5.37
N VAL A 79 12.59 2.22 5.55
CA VAL A 79 12.94 0.82 5.20
C VAL A 79 13.30 0.64 3.71
N PHE A 80 12.92 1.59 2.86
CA PHE A 80 13.20 1.59 1.43
C PHE A 80 14.53 2.26 1.07
N ARG A 81 15.23 2.84 2.06
CA ARG A 81 16.58 3.41 1.91
C ARG A 81 17.67 2.39 1.56
N TYR A 82 17.32 1.12 1.37
CA TYR A 82 18.27 0.10 0.93
C TYR A 82 17.85 -0.61 -0.35
N GLY A 83 16.70 -0.26 -0.94
CA GLY A 83 16.20 -0.92 -2.15
C GLY A 83 14.69 -1.07 -2.15
N ASN A 84 14.22 -1.86 -3.11
CA ASN A 84 12.88 -2.44 -3.12
C ASN A 84 12.76 -3.49 -2.00
N THR A 85 12.62 -3.02 -0.76
CA THR A 85 12.49 -3.88 0.42
C THR A 85 11.18 -4.64 0.38
N THR A 86 11.27 -5.97 0.36
CA THR A 86 10.12 -6.89 0.29
C THR A 86 9.84 -7.45 1.67
N LEU A 87 8.56 -7.46 2.08
CA LEU A 87 8.11 -8.16 3.29
C LEU A 87 7.54 -9.53 2.91
N LEU A 88 8.15 -10.59 3.45
CA LEU A 88 7.65 -11.95 3.44
C LEU A 88 7.05 -12.24 4.82
N THR A 89 5.74 -12.47 4.87
CA THR A 89 5.02 -12.63 6.14
C THR A 89 3.82 -13.55 6.00
N PHE A 90 3.15 -13.80 7.12
CA PHE A 90 1.85 -14.42 7.18
C PHE A 90 0.81 -13.41 7.67
N LEU A 91 -0.35 -13.40 7.02
CA LEU A 91 -1.48 -12.56 7.40
C LEU A 91 -2.69 -13.42 7.74
N GLY A 92 -3.42 -13.03 8.79
CA GLY A 92 -4.74 -13.58 9.04
C GLY A 92 -5.76 -13.10 8.00
N PRO A 93 -6.86 -13.82 7.78
CA PRO A 93 -7.84 -13.52 6.72
C PRO A 93 -8.48 -12.13 6.87
N GLY A 94 -8.73 -11.69 8.12
CA GLY A 94 -9.28 -10.37 8.39
C GLY A 94 -8.35 -9.25 7.94
N ILE A 95 -7.04 -9.36 8.19
CA ILE A 95 -6.07 -8.35 7.74
C ILE A 95 -5.85 -8.47 6.24
N LEU A 96 -5.59 -9.66 5.73
CA LEU A 96 -5.37 -9.90 4.31
C LEU A 96 -6.49 -9.29 3.46
N SER A 97 -7.75 -9.59 3.79
CA SER A 97 -8.90 -9.05 3.06
C SER A 97 -9.00 -7.52 3.13
N GLN A 98 -8.66 -6.89 4.25
CA GLN A 98 -8.65 -5.42 4.35
C GLN A 98 -7.63 -4.76 3.42
N TYR A 99 -6.52 -5.42 3.08
CA TYR A 99 -5.50 -4.89 2.19
C TYR A 99 -5.67 -5.31 0.71
N THR A 100 -6.52 -6.30 0.42
CA THR A 100 -6.79 -6.76 -0.97
C THR A 100 -8.18 -6.41 -1.50
N CYS A 101 -9.08 -5.88 -0.67
CA CYS A 101 -10.47 -5.61 -1.05
C CYS A 101 -10.71 -4.54 -2.12
N SER A 102 -9.71 -3.76 -2.51
CA SER A 102 -9.82 -2.86 -3.67
C SER A 102 -9.62 -3.56 -5.01
N THR A 103 -9.02 -4.75 -5.02
CA THR A 103 -8.66 -5.49 -6.25
C THR A 103 -9.42 -6.81 -6.40
N ASP A 104 -10.10 -7.28 -5.35
CA ASP A 104 -10.94 -8.48 -5.38
C ASP A 104 -12.41 -8.10 -5.17
N GLU A 105 -13.21 -8.19 -6.23
CA GLU A 105 -14.64 -7.83 -6.21
C GLU A 105 -15.46 -8.69 -5.24
N ARG A 106 -15.00 -9.91 -4.94
CA ARG A 106 -15.67 -10.79 -3.98
C ARG A 106 -15.63 -10.22 -2.56
N LEU A 107 -14.69 -9.31 -2.28
CA LEU A 107 -14.53 -8.61 -1.01
C LEU A 107 -15.32 -7.27 -0.92
N HIS A 108 -16.24 -6.99 -1.85
CA HIS A 108 -17.05 -5.76 -1.83
C HIS A 108 -17.92 -5.59 -0.57
N PHE A 109 -18.11 -6.64 0.22
CA PHE A 109 -18.83 -6.57 1.49
C PHE A 109 -18.05 -5.83 2.59
N LEU A 110 -16.72 -5.67 2.45
CA LEU A 110 -15.92 -4.88 3.37
C LEU A 110 -16.28 -3.40 3.26
N SER A 111 -16.09 -2.63 4.32
CA SER A 111 -16.44 -1.20 4.31
C SER A 111 -15.68 -0.45 3.21
N HIS A 112 -16.31 0.57 2.65
CA HIS A 112 -15.65 1.41 1.64
C HIS A 112 -14.38 2.09 2.18
N GLN A 113 -14.31 2.36 3.50
CA GLN A 113 -13.09 2.83 4.15
C GLN A 113 -11.92 1.85 3.94
N HIS A 114 -12.14 0.55 4.18
CA HIS A 114 -11.13 -0.47 3.89
C HIS A 114 -10.80 -0.53 2.41
N ARG A 115 -11.80 -0.40 1.52
CA ARG A 115 -11.54 -0.36 0.07
C ARG A 115 -10.67 0.82 -0.34
N ARG A 116 -10.85 2.03 0.22
CA ARG A 116 -9.99 3.19 -0.10
C ARG A 116 -8.58 3.01 0.46
N HIS A 117 -8.45 2.47 1.66
CA HIS A 117 -7.16 2.14 2.25
C HIS A 117 -6.43 1.04 1.46
N SER A 118 -7.14 -0.02 1.06
CA SER A 118 -6.66 -1.08 0.19
C SER A 118 -6.24 -0.54 -1.18
N ALA A 119 -6.97 0.42 -1.74
CA ALA A 119 -6.61 1.03 -3.02
C ALA A 119 -5.27 1.77 -2.93
N LEU A 120 -5.05 2.54 -1.85
CA LEU A 120 -3.75 3.16 -1.59
C LEU A 120 -2.65 2.11 -1.42
N PHE A 121 -2.90 1.05 -0.65
CA PHE A 121 -1.94 -0.03 -0.48
C PHE A 121 -1.57 -0.69 -1.81
N ASN A 122 -2.56 -1.06 -2.64
CA ASN A 122 -2.34 -1.70 -3.94
C ASN A 122 -1.75 -0.75 -4.99
N LYS A 123 -1.89 0.57 -4.81
CA LYS A 123 -1.20 1.58 -5.60
C LYS A 123 0.31 1.59 -5.30
N LEU A 124 0.68 1.40 -4.03
CA LEU A 124 2.08 1.45 -3.57
C LEU A 124 2.78 0.08 -3.59
N PHE A 125 2.02 -1.01 -3.44
CA PHE A 125 2.56 -2.35 -3.24
C PHE A 125 1.87 -3.38 -4.14
N GLN A 126 2.61 -4.44 -4.43
CA GLN A 126 2.08 -5.68 -4.97
C GLN A 126 2.07 -6.72 -3.84
N LEU A 127 0.90 -7.31 -3.60
CA LEU A 127 0.74 -8.47 -2.74
C LEU A 127 0.62 -9.74 -3.58
N LYS A 128 1.43 -10.75 -3.28
CA LYS A 128 1.41 -12.06 -3.93
C LYS A 128 1.28 -13.17 -2.89
N HIS A 129 0.39 -14.13 -3.12
CA HIS A 129 0.36 -15.36 -2.34
C HIS A 129 1.59 -16.22 -2.64
N LEU A 130 2.31 -16.62 -1.59
CA LEU A 130 3.51 -17.47 -1.72
C LEU A 130 3.16 -18.96 -1.86
N ARG A 131 2.01 -19.36 -1.32
CA ARG A 131 1.45 -20.70 -1.48
C ARG A 131 -0.02 -20.62 -1.85
N THR A 132 -0.36 -21.37 -2.88
CA THR A 132 -1.70 -21.58 -3.37
C THR A 132 -2.00 -23.08 -3.40
N ARG A 133 -3.29 -23.43 -3.44
CA ARG A 133 -3.78 -24.79 -3.71
C ARG A 133 -4.80 -24.72 -4.84
N LYS A 134 -4.96 -25.80 -5.59
CA LYS A 134 -6.03 -25.92 -6.58
C LYS A 134 -7.38 -25.99 -5.88
N LEU A 135 -8.40 -25.42 -6.51
CA LEU A 135 -9.78 -25.59 -6.09
C LEU A 135 -10.30 -26.92 -6.62
N ASP A 136 -10.92 -27.75 -5.77
CA ASP A 136 -11.34 -29.12 -6.12
C ASP A 136 -12.30 -29.19 -7.33
N ASN A 137 -12.99 -28.09 -7.64
CA ASN A 137 -13.99 -28.00 -8.72
C ASN A 137 -13.53 -27.21 -9.96
N ASP A 138 -12.30 -26.68 -9.97
CA ASP A 138 -11.74 -25.95 -11.10
C ASP A 138 -10.21 -26.05 -11.08
N GLU A 139 -9.67 -26.93 -11.94
CA GLU A 139 -8.24 -27.22 -12.00
C GLU A 139 -7.35 -26.03 -12.38
N ASN A 140 -7.95 -24.96 -12.94
CA ASN A 140 -7.27 -23.74 -13.35
C ASN A 140 -7.37 -22.62 -12.31
N SER A 141 -8.20 -22.79 -11.27
CA SER A 141 -8.36 -21.81 -10.20
C SER A 141 -7.46 -22.13 -9.01
N GLU A 142 -6.53 -21.23 -8.73
CA GLU A 142 -5.68 -21.27 -7.55
C GLU A 142 -6.25 -20.41 -6.42
N ILE A 143 -6.37 -20.99 -5.22
CA ILE A 143 -6.79 -20.28 -4.01
C ILE A 143 -5.66 -20.22 -2.99
N PRO A 144 -5.65 -19.25 -2.07
CA PRO A 144 -4.62 -19.15 -1.04
C PRO A 144 -4.57 -20.41 -0.16
N HIS A 145 -3.35 -20.90 0.14
CA HIS A 145 -3.16 -21.98 1.10
C HIS A 145 -2.89 -21.39 2.49
N GLY A 146 -3.75 -21.73 3.46
CA GLY A 146 -3.66 -21.28 4.84
C GLY A 146 -2.96 -22.30 5.75
N PHE A 147 -2.21 -21.79 6.73
CA PHE A 147 -1.48 -22.59 7.72
C PHE A 147 -2.14 -22.47 9.10
N ASN A 148 -2.18 -23.58 9.83
CA ASN A 148 -2.71 -23.59 11.20
C ASN A 148 -1.77 -22.86 12.17
N PRO A 149 -2.29 -22.26 13.26
CA PRO A 149 -1.44 -21.62 14.27
C PRO A 149 -0.42 -22.55 14.92
N SER A 150 -0.74 -23.86 15.00
CA SER A 150 0.15 -24.92 15.48
C SER A 150 1.31 -25.25 14.54
N SER A 151 1.31 -24.73 13.31
CA SER A 151 2.42 -24.90 12.35
C SER A 151 3.60 -23.95 12.62
N PHE A 152 3.52 -23.11 13.64
CA PHE A 152 4.51 -22.08 13.96
C PHE A 152 5.20 -22.36 15.31
N GLN A 153 6.45 -21.94 15.45
CA GLN A 153 7.22 -22.01 16.70
C GLN A 153 7.79 -20.61 17.03
N PRO A 154 7.38 -19.96 18.13
CA PRO A 154 6.32 -20.38 19.04
C PRO A 154 4.95 -20.43 18.35
N GLN A 155 4.04 -21.24 18.91
CA GLN A 155 2.67 -21.35 18.40
C GLN A 155 2.01 -19.98 18.38
N LEU A 156 1.32 -19.68 17.27
CA LEU A 156 0.58 -18.43 17.15
C LEU A 156 -0.70 -18.47 18.01
N PRO A 157 -1.13 -17.31 18.55
CA PRO A 157 -2.36 -17.23 19.34
C PRO A 157 -3.57 -17.76 18.58
N THR A 158 -4.47 -18.44 19.28
CA THR A 158 -5.75 -18.89 18.73
C THR A 158 -6.55 -17.70 18.20
N ALA A 159 -7.10 -17.83 16.99
CA ALA A 159 -7.87 -16.77 16.38
C ALA A 159 -9.16 -16.50 17.17
N LYS A 160 -9.46 -15.21 17.35
CA LYS A 160 -10.75 -14.74 17.85
C LYS A 160 -11.74 -14.66 16.68
N LYS A 161 -13.03 -14.55 17.00
CA LYS A 161 -14.07 -14.26 16.00
C LYS A 161 -13.75 -12.95 15.27
N ILE A 162 -13.89 -12.95 13.94
CA ILE A 162 -13.65 -11.77 13.10
C ILE A 162 -14.94 -11.32 12.40
N THR A 163 -15.01 -10.04 12.05
CA THR A 163 -16.13 -9.49 11.28
C THR A 163 -16.17 -10.15 9.90
N HIS A 164 -17.38 -10.46 9.42
CA HIS A 164 -17.64 -11.09 8.11
C HIS A 164 -17.01 -12.48 7.91
N GLU A 165 -16.70 -13.21 8.99
CA GLU A 165 -16.11 -14.57 8.95
C GLU A 165 -16.76 -15.51 7.92
N LYS A 166 -18.10 -15.57 7.86
CA LYS A 166 -18.81 -16.41 6.88
C LYS A 166 -18.52 -16.00 5.43
N LYS A 167 -18.58 -14.69 5.13
CA LYS A 167 -18.30 -14.16 3.79
C LYS A 167 -16.82 -14.31 3.41
N LEU A 168 -15.92 -14.26 4.39
CA LEU A 168 -14.50 -14.52 4.17
C LEU A 168 -14.25 -16.00 3.84
N ALA A 169 -14.94 -16.92 4.51
CA ALA A 169 -14.87 -18.34 4.17
C ALA A 169 -15.40 -18.63 2.75
N GLU A 170 -16.48 -17.95 2.31
CA GLU A 170 -17.01 -18.05 0.94
C GLU A 170 -15.98 -17.65 -0.14
N VAL A 171 -14.99 -16.83 0.21
CA VAL A 171 -13.89 -16.43 -0.69
C VAL A 171 -12.57 -17.15 -0.39
N ASN A 172 -12.63 -18.29 0.31
CA ASN A 172 -11.49 -19.13 0.66
C ASN A 172 -10.48 -18.48 1.63
N LEU A 173 -10.96 -17.58 2.48
CA LEU A 173 -10.21 -16.96 3.57
C LEU A 173 -10.77 -17.41 4.92
N GLU A 174 -10.46 -18.64 5.28
CA GLU A 174 -10.88 -19.29 6.53
C GLU A 174 -10.23 -18.65 7.78
N ASN A 175 -11.05 -18.39 8.80
CA ASN A 175 -10.62 -17.91 10.11
C ASN A 175 -9.76 -18.95 10.83
N GLY A 176 -8.81 -18.49 11.65
CA GLY A 176 -7.82 -19.37 12.28
C GLY A 176 -6.57 -19.63 11.44
N LEU A 177 -6.67 -19.57 10.10
CA LEU A 177 -5.53 -19.79 9.22
C LEU A 177 -4.66 -18.54 9.04
N GLN A 178 -3.40 -18.79 8.71
CA GLN A 178 -2.39 -17.79 8.37
C GLN A 178 -1.95 -17.97 6.92
N TYR A 179 -2.01 -16.92 6.11
CA TYR A 179 -1.74 -16.98 4.68
C TYR A 179 -0.37 -16.37 4.38
N SER A 180 0.52 -17.16 3.78
CA SER A 180 1.86 -16.70 3.39
C SER A 180 1.77 -15.75 2.22
N VAL A 181 2.32 -14.54 2.38
CA VAL A 181 2.30 -13.48 1.36
C VAL A 181 3.67 -12.83 1.20
N GLN A 182 3.90 -12.35 0.00
CA GLN A 182 4.99 -11.46 -0.35
C GLN A 182 4.41 -10.09 -0.68
N ILE A 183 4.94 -9.05 -0.05
CA ILE A 183 4.54 -7.66 -0.26
C ILE A 183 5.76 -6.91 -0.75
N SER A 184 5.72 -6.41 -1.99
CA SER A 184 6.83 -5.73 -2.64
C SER A 184 6.39 -4.35 -3.11
N PRO A 185 7.21 -3.29 -2.97
CA PRO A 185 6.85 -1.98 -3.48
C PRO A 185 6.73 -2.01 -5.01
N ARG A 186 5.76 -1.26 -5.55
CA ARG A 186 5.65 -1.02 -6.99
C ARG A 186 6.67 0.05 -7.38
N ILE A 187 7.33 -0.18 -8.50
CA ILE A 187 8.28 0.78 -9.10
C ILE A 187 7.64 1.67 -10.16
N HIS A 188 6.44 1.30 -10.62
CA HIS A 188 5.62 2.08 -11.52
C HIS A 188 4.34 2.46 -10.79
N VAL A 189 4.14 3.75 -10.60
CA VAL A 189 2.96 4.31 -9.95
C VAL A 189 2.45 5.44 -10.82
N SER A 190 1.14 5.46 -11.07
CA SER A 190 0.48 6.56 -11.75
C SER A 190 -0.67 7.09 -10.90
N ILE A 191 -0.98 8.37 -11.03
CA ILE A 191 -2.15 9.00 -10.42
C ILE A 191 -2.82 9.82 -11.51
N ALA A 192 -4.12 9.60 -11.75
CA ALA A 192 -4.90 10.30 -12.76
C ALA A 192 -4.21 10.29 -14.15
N GLY A 193 -3.68 9.12 -14.54
CA GLY A 193 -2.96 8.93 -15.81
C GLY A 193 -1.55 9.51 -15.86
N SER A 194 -1.13 10.30 -14.86
CA SER A 194 0.24 10.83 -14.77
C SER A 194 1.14 9.84 -14.04
N GLU A 195 2.21 9.40 -14.70
CA GLU A 195 3.26 8.62 -14.02
C GLU A 195 3.93 9.47 -12.94
N VAL A 196 4.08 8.90 -11.76
CA VAL A 196 4.85 9.50 -10.68
C VAL A 196 6.25 8.93 -10.80
N THR A 197 7.24 9.79 -11.08
CA THR A 197 8.65 9.38 -11.14
C THR A 197 9.47 10.20 -10.16
N THR A 198 10.66 9.71 -9.82
CA THR A 198 11.59 10.50 -9.00
C THR A 198 12.05 11.76 -9.76
N GLU A 199 12.15 11.69 -11.09
CA GLU A 199 12.60 12.78 -11.96
C GLU A 199 11.58 13.92 -12.06
N ASN A 200 10.29 13.61 -12.16
CA ASN A 200 9.24 14.63 -12.26
C ASN A 200 8.81 15.21 -10.91
N LYS A 201 9.40 14.74 -9.79
CA LYS A 201 9.16 15.20 -8.42
C LYS A 201 7.68 15.16 -8.00
N LEU A 202 6.86 14.35 -8.66
CA LEU A 202 5.44 14.17 -8.32
C LEU A 202 5.23 13.28 -7.09
N GLY A 203 6.29 12.84 -6.41
CA GLY A 203 6.17 12.02 -5.21
C GLY A 203 5.36 12.67 -4.08
N LYS A 204 5.33 14.01 -3.98
CA LYS A 204 4.45 14.72 -3.03
C LYS A 204 2.96 14.51 -3.34
N THR A 205 2.61 14.35 -4.61
CA THR A 205 1.24 14.04 -5.04
C THR A 205 0.74 12.71 -4.46
N LEU A 206 1.62 11.76 -4.15
CA LEU A 206 1.23 10.52 -3.47
C LEU A 206 0.73 10.77 -2.04
N VAL A 207 1.33 11.74 -1.33
CA VAL A 207 0.89 12.13 0.02
C VAL A 207 -0.47 12.81 -0.06
N ASP A 208 -0.65 13.71 -1.02
CA ASP A 208 -1.95 14.37 -1.27
C ASP A 208 -3.03 13.33 -1.60
N TYR A 209 -2.72 12.37 -2.47
CA TYR A 209 -3.63 11.30 -2.86
C TYR A 209 -3.98 10.38 -1.69
N ALA A 210 -3.00 10.05 -0.84
CA ALA A 210 -3.23 9.27 0.37
C ALA A 210 -4.13 10.01 1.38
N CYS A 211 -3.93 11.33 1.53
CA CYS A 211 -4.80 12.20 2.31
C CYS A 211 -6.23 12.18 1.75
N PHE A 212 -6.37 12.38 0.44
CA PHE A 212 -7.66 12.33 -0.27
C PHE A 212 -8.41 11.03 -0.01
N LEU A 213 -7.79 9.87 -0.29
CA LEU A 213 -8.40 8.55 -0.07
C LEU A 213 -8.79 8.34 1.39
N THR A 214 -7.98 8.84 2.32
CA THR A 214 -8.28 8.79 3.77
C THR A 214 -9.53 9.60 4.10
N GLN A 215 -9.66 10.83 3.58
CA GLN A 215 -10.83 11.68 3.84
C GLN A 215 -12.10 11.12 3.20
N ILE A 216 -12.00 10.62 1.96
CA ILE A 216 -13.11 9.95 1.27
C ILE A 216 -13.55 8.70 2.04
N GLY A 217 -12.61 7.87 2.51
CA GLY A 217 -12.92 6.66 3.27
C GLY A 217 -13.58 6.93 4.64
N ARG A 218 -13.46 8.14 5.19
CA ARG A 218 -14.10 8.55 6.45
C ARG A 218 -15.55 9.02 6.27
N GLN A 219 -15.99 9.27 5.03
CA GLN A 219 -17.34 9.77 4.78
C GLN A 219 -18.40 8.67 4.95
N PRO A 220 -19.67 9.02 5.25
CA PRO A 220 -20.75 8.05 5.21
C PRO A 220 -20.94 7.49 3.79
N ASN A 221 -20.99 6.16 3.67
CA ASN A 221 -21.02 5.47 2.37
C ASN A 221 -22.16 5.91 1.44
N ALA A 222 -23.31 6.28 2.00
CA ALA A 222 -24.53 6.68 1.30
C ALA A 222 -24.61 8.18 1.00
N LYS A 223 -23.61 8.98 1.42
CA LYS A 223 -23.55 10.41 1.10
C LYS A 223 -23.27 10.58 -0.40
N ALA A 224 -23.95 11.54 -1.01
CA ALA A 224 -23.76 11.84 -2.43
C ALA A 224 -22.34 12.39 -2.65
N VAL A 225 -21.69 11.99 -3.75
CA VAL A 225 -20.32 12.45 -4.08
C VAL A 225 -20.28 13.97 -4.14
N GLN A 226 -21.25 14.60 -4.80
CA GLN A 226 -21.34 16.06 -4.91
C GLN A 226 -21.35 16.76 -3.54
N GLN A 227 -22.14 16.23 -2.60
CA GLN A 227 -22.20 16.79 -1.24
C GLN A 227 -20.87 16.64 -0.51
N VAL A 228 -20.17 15.52 -0.70
CA VAL A 228 -18.84 15.32 -0.10
C VAL A 228 -17.84 16.33 -0.66
N VAL A 229 -17.75 16.44 -1.98
CA VAL A 229 -16.82 17.37 -2.64
C VAL A 229 -17.12 18.81 -2.25
N ASN A 230 -18.38 19.26 -2.33
CA ASN A 230 -18.78 20.61 -1.94
C ASN A 230 -18.45 20.94 -0.47
N THR A 231 -18.43 19.94 0.41
CA THR A 231 -18.11 20.14 1.83
C THR A 231 -16.60 20.23 2.07
N LEU A 232 -15.82 19.38 1.39
CA LEU A 232 -14.39 19.23 1.67
C LEU A 232 -13.51 20.16 0.81
N TRP A 233 -13.93 20.40 -0.44
CA TRP A 233 -13.19 21.14 -1.46
C TRP A 233 -14.15 22.02 -2.29
N PRO A 234 -14.77 23.03 -1.66
CA PRO A 234 -15.77 23.89 -2.30
C PRO A 234 -15.25 24.67 -3.51
N GLU A 235 -13.97 25.07 -3.52
CA GLU A 235 -13.43 25.91 -4.61
C GLU A 235 -13.30 25.11 -5.92
N SER A 236 -12.87 23.85 -5.81
CA SER A 236 -12.64 22.95 -6.93
C SER A 236 -13.91 22.21 -7.36
N ALA A 237 -14.95 22.18 -6.52
CA ALA A 237 -16.14 21.38 -6.75
C ALA A 237 -16.86 21.68 -8.08
N LEU A 238 -16.88 22.95 -8.48
CA LEU A 238 -17.51 23.39 -9.74
C LEU A 238 -16.71 22.98 -10.98
N SER A 239 -15.41 22.70 -10.83
CA SER A 239 -14.54 22.30 -11.93
C SER A 239 -14.69 20.82 -12.30
N ILE A 240 -15.33 20.02 -11.44
CA ILE A 240 -15.47 18.57 -11.65
C ILE A 240 -16.65 18.32 -12.58
N PRO A 241 -16.42 17.66 -13.73
CA PRO A 241 -17.48 17.25 -14.65
C PRO A 241 -18.61 16.45 -13.99
N SER A 242 -19.85 16.75 -14.38
CA SER A 242 -21.06 16.14 -13.79
C SER A 242 -21.19 14.65 -14.04
N ASP A 243 -20.62 14.15 -15.14
CA ASP A 243 -20.53 12.73 -15.50
C ASP A 243 -19.61 11.95 -14.56
N ILE A 244 -18.59 12.61 -13.97
CA ILE A 244 -17.66 12.00 -13.00
C ILE A 244 -18.32 11.91 -11.63
N ILE A 245 -18.98 12.98 -11.19
CA ILE A 245 -19.70 13.04 -9.91
C ILE A 245 -20.93 12.11 -9.95
N GLY A 246 -21.72 12.19 -11.03
CA GLY A 246 -22.96 11.46 -11.24
C GLY A 246 -23.96 11.57 -10.08
N GLU A 247 -24.94 10.68 -10.06
CA GLU A 247 -25.82 10.46 -8.89
C GLU A 247 -25.22 9.46 -7.89
N HIS A 248 -23.93 9.16 -8.01
CA HIS A 248 -23.28 8.11 -7.25
C HIS A 248 -23.18 8.45 -5.76
N LYS A 249 -23.20 7.39 -4.94
CA LYS A 249 -22.83 7.47 -3.53
C LYS A 249 -21.33 7.26 -3.39
N ILE A 250 -20.71 7.98 -2.46
CA ILE A 250 -19.24 7.96 -2.31
C ILE A 250 -18.67 6.56 -2.01
N GLY A 251 -19.46 5.71 -1.35
CA GLY A 251 -19.07 4.32 -1.06
C GLY A 251 -19.07 3.39 -2.28
N GLN A 252 -19.74 3.77 -3.36
CA GLN A 252 -19.89 2.98 -4.59
C GLN A 252 -19.03 3.51 -5.75
N LEU A 253 -18.44 4.69 -5.59
CA LEU A 253 -17.69 5.33 -6.67
C LEU A 253 -16.47 4.49 -7.08
N PRO A 254 -16.27 4.20 -8.39
CA PRO A 254 -15.09 3.51 -8.91
C PRO A 254 -13.79 4.26 -8.59
N LEU A 255 -12.66 3.55 -8.60
CA LEU A 255 -11.36 4.15 -8.33
C LEU A 255 -10.94 5.15 -9.42
N ASP A 256 -11.26 4.87 -10.68
CA ASP A 256 -10.92 5.77 -11.79
C ASP A 256 -11.61 7.13 -11.66
N HIS A 257 -12.90 7.13 -11.29
CA HIS A 257 -13.65 8.35 -11.01
C HIS A 257 -13.06 9.11 -9.81
N LEU A 258 -12.62 8.40 -8.77
CA LEU A 258 -11.94 9.03 -7.63
C LEU A 258 -10.62 9.68 -8.01
N GLU A 259 -9.85 9.07 -8.91
CA GLU A 259 -8.60 9.67 -9.40
C GLU A 259 -8.85 10.90 -10.26
N GLN A 260 -9.91 10.90 -11.07
CA GLN A 260 -10.30 12.08 -11.82
C GLN A 260 -10.75 13.21 -10.88
N ILE A 261 -11.58 12.91 -9.86
CA ILE A 261 -11.94 13.88 -8.82
C ILE A 261 -10.68 14.43 -8.15
N PHE A 262 -9.73 13.57 -7.77
CA PHE A 262 -8.48 13.98 -7.17
C PHE A 262 -7.70 14.96 -8.05
N HIS A 263 -7.65 14.75 -9.36
CA HIS A 263 -6.98 15.65 -10.29
C HIS A 263 -7.52 17.08 -10.21
N HIS A 264 -8.84 17.24 -10.10
CA HIS A 264 -9.47 18.56 -9.99
C HIS A 264 -9.26 19.24 -8.63
N ILE A 265 -9.28 18.46 -7.53
CA ILE A 265 -9.23 19.03 -6.17
C ILE A 265 -7.81 19.20 -5.63
N GLN A 266 -6.78 18.71 -6.33
CA GLN A 266 -5.44 18.54 -5.77
C GLN A 266 -4.84 19.85 -5.25
N GLU A 267 -4.99 20.94 -6.00
CA GLU A 267 -4.43 22.24 -5.63
C GLU A 267 -5.08 22.79 -4.36
N GLU A 268 -6.41 22.78 -4.30
CA GLU A 268 -7.16 23.19 -3.11
C GLU A 268 -6.82 22.29 -1.92
N LEU A 269 -6.81 20.97 -2.09
CA LEU A 269 -6.50 20.00 -1.04
C LEU A 269 -5.19 20.34 -0.33
N ARG A 270 -4.13 20.66 -1.08
CA ARG A 270 -2.81 21.02 -0.53
C ARG A 270 -2.83 22.21 0.41
N SER A 271 -3.72 23.15 0.16
CA SER A 271 -3.88 24.35 0.99
C SER A 271 -4.69 24.09 2.27
N THR A 272 -5.45 23.00 2.32
CA THR A 272 -6.34 22.71 3.45
C THR A 272 -5.58 22.37 4.74
N PRO A 273 -6.13 22.74 5.92
CA PRO A 273 -5.59 22.30 7.21
C PRO A 273 -5.54 20.77 7.35
N ILE A 274 -6.43 20.07 6.66
CA ILE A 274 -6.50 18.61 6.66
C ILE A 274 -5.24 18.00 6.04
N ALA A 275 -4.81 18.51 4.88
CA ALA A 275 -3.58 18.04 4.23
C ALA A 275 -2.34 18.38 5.07
N GLN A 276 -2.30 19.57 5.67
CA GLN A 276 -1.22 19.97 6.58
C GLN A 276 -1.14 19.04 7.80
N SER A 277 -2.28 18.75 8.44
CA SER A 277 -2.34 17.80 9.56
C SER A 277 -1.89 16.40 9.15
N TYR A 278 -2.36 15.91 8.01
CA TYR A 278 -1.99 14.60 7.48
C TYR A 278 -0.47 14.52 7.25
N CYS A 279 0.11 15.53 6.61
CA CYS A 279 1.56 15.62 6.38
C CYS A 279 2.35 15.65 7.70
N ASN A 280 1.88 16.38 8.72
CA ASN A 280 2.52 16.45 10.03
C ASN A 280 2.41 15.15 10.84
N GLU A 281 1.36 14.36 10.60
CA GLU A 281 1.17 13.03 11.18
C GLU A 281 2.06 11.98 10.50
N LEU A 282 2.44 12.18 9.23
CA LEU A 282 3.42 11.36 8.53
C LEU A 282 4.82 11.60 9.11
N LYS A 283 5.17 10.85 10.15
CA LYS A 283 6.52 10.82 10.73
C LYS A 283 6.88 9.45 11.27
N ILE A 284 8.13 9.06 11.08
CA ILE A 284 8.68 7.87 11.72
C ILE A 284 9.08 8.26 13.14
N LYS A 285 8.49 7.60 14.15
CA LYS A 285 8.94 7.76 15.53
C LYS A 285 10.35 7.16 15.64
N ARG A 286 11.35 8.00 15.87
CA ARG A 286 12.72 7.58 16.15
C ARG A 286 12.98 7.76 17.64
N GLU A 287 13.60 6.76 18.27
CA GLU A 287 14.17 6.97 19.59
C GLU A 287 15.36 7.93 19.44
N VAL A 288 15.28 9.08 20.10
CA VAL A 288 16.43 9.98 20.22
C VAL A 288 17.40 9.29 21.16
N LYS A 289 18.52 8.80 20.61
CA LYS A 289 19.62 8.25 21.40
C LYS A 289 20.41 9.34 22.09
#